data_AF-A0A543PIV9-F1
#
_entry.id   AF-A0A543PIV9-F1
#
_cell.length_a   1.000
_cell.length_b   1.000
_cell.length_c   1.000
_cell.angle_alpha   90.00
_cell.angle_beta   90.00
_cell.angle_gamma   90.00
#
_symmetry.space_group_name_H-M   'P 1'
#
loop_
_entity.id
_entity.type
_entity.pdbx_description
1 polymer ?
#
loop_
_entity_poly.entity_id
_entity_poly.type
_entity_poly.pdbx_seq_one_letter_code
_entity_poly.pdbx_strand_id
1 'polypeptide(L)'
;MNLERVVFGFFVLLAATLNFGFFVGDISDPAIHNEYELFAAVLINLIATVLKFGDRTHLGAVHLATSLVADLQLIAATCVWLYASQISSEGLTGGATASVVSLSGGALLANLISVGLLVTETVSFRASRPGHSREQSGMTDGPAPGEESGSRDSCGRDADGPGQET
;
A
#
# COMPACT_ATOMS: atom_id res chain seq x y z
N MET A 1 -4.62 5.75 -10.64
CA MET A 1 -3.87 6.09 -9.41
C MET A 1 -4.89 6.53 -8.38
N ASN A 2 -4.84 6.01 -7.15
CA ASN A 2 -5.81 6.36 -6.12
C ASN A 2 -5.36 7.66 -5.45
N LEU A 3 -6.11 8.73 -5.69
CA LEU A 3 -5.79 10.08 -5.20
C LEU A 3 -5.73 10.10 -3.65
N GLU A 4 -6.52 9.26 -2.98
CA GLU A 4 -6.49 9.03 -1.53
C GLU A 4 -5.10 8.60 -1.02
N ARG A 5 -4.42 7.69 -1.73
CA ARG A 5 -3.10 7.20 -1.31
C ARG A 5 -2.02 8.25 -1.49
N VAL A 6 -2.14 9.05 -2.55
CA VAL A 6 -1.20 10.15 -2.85
C VAL A 6 -1.35 11.27 -1.82
N VAL A 7 -2.59 11.66 -1.51
CA VAL A 7 -2.89 12.68 -0.51
C VAL A 7 -2.43 12.26 0.87
N PHE A 8 -2.65 11.00 1.26
CA PHE A 8 -2.14 10.45 2.51
C PHE A 8 -0.61 10.53 2.59
N GLY A 9 0.10 10.00 1.59
CA GLY A 9 1.55 10.04 1.55
C GLY A 9 2.10 11.48 1.58
N PHE A 10 1.44 12.41 0.88
CA PHE A 10 1.80 13.82 0.86
C PHE A 10 1.74 14.45 2.26
N PHE A 11 0.62 14.32 2.97
CA PHE A 11 0.47 14.94 4.30
C PHE A 11 1.38 14.29 5.35
N VAL A 12 1.60 12.98 5.29
CA VAL A 12 2.55 12.29 6.18
C VAL A 12 3.99 12.73 5.90
N LEU A 13 4.39 12.89 4.63
CA LEU A 13 5.70 13.43 4.26
C LEU A 13 5.84 14.91 4.67
N LEU A 14 4.79 15.71 4.52
CA LEU A 14 4.78 17.10 4.96
C LEU A 14 4.92 17.20 6.49
N ALA A 15 4.19 16.37 7.24
CA ALA A 15 4.34 16.30 8.70
C ALA A 15 5.75 15.84 9.10
N ALA A 16 6.30 14.82 8.42
CA ALA A 16 7.65 14.32 8.67
C ALA A 16 8.72 15.41 8.43
N THR A 17 8.58 16.19 7.36
CA THR A 17 9.54 17.25 7.02
C THR A 17 9.43 18.44 7.97
N LEU A 18 8.23 18.80 8.43
CA LEU A 18 8.06 19.81 9.48
C LEU A 18 8.61 19.34 10.83
N ASN A 19 8.34 18.09 11.21
CA ASN A 19 8.90 17.49 12.42
C ASN A 19 10.44 17.37 12.34
N PHE A 20 10.98 17.12 11.14
CA PHE A 20 12.43 17.16 10.89
C PHE A 20 13.00 18.56 10.94
N GLY A 21 12.27 19.59 10.51
CA GLY A 21 12.63 20.99 10.72
C GLY A 21 12.83 21.30 12.20
N PHE A 22 11.84 20.91 13.02
CA PHE A 22 11.95 21.03 14.49
C PHE A 22 13.10 20.20 15.08
N PHE A 23 13.31 18.97 14.59
CA PHE A 23 14.37 18.07 15.11
C PHE A 23 15.79 18.48 14.72
N VAL A 24 15.99 19.11 13.56
CA VAL A 24 17.31 19.50 13.01
C VAL A 24 17.65 20.98 13.25
N GLY A 25 16.71 21.78 13.73
CA GLY A 25 17.01 23.10 14.28
C GLY A 25 18.07 23.02 15.40
N ASP A 26 19.00 23.97 15.44
CA ASP A 26 20.13 23.98 16.37
C ASP A 26 19.68 23.78 17.83
N ILE A 27 20.09 22.66 18.44
CA ILE A 27 19.83 22.27 19.85
C ILE A 27 20.34 23.30 20.87
N SER A 28 21.19 24.23 20.44
CA SER A 28 21.98 25.11 21.32
C SER A 28 21.35 26.48 21.57
N ASP A 29 20.32 26.87 20.80
CA ASP A 29 19.67 28.19 20.96
C ASP A 29 18.13 28.08 21.11
N PRO A 30 17.61 28.12 22.35
CA PRO A 30 16.17 28.15 22.64
C PRO A 30 15.43 29.34 22.03
N ALA A 31 16.14 30.40 21.61
CA ALA A 31 15.54 31.57 20.96
C ALA A 31 15.23 31.35 19.46
N ILE A 32 15.75 30.27 18.85
CA ILE A 32 15.49 29.89 17.45
C ILE A 32 14.50 28.72 17.33
N HIS A 33 14.16 28.04 18.44
CA HIS A 33 13.11 27.02 18.47
C HIS A 33 11.72 27.67 18.34
N ASN A 34 11.27 27.84 17.10
CA ASN A 34 9.93 28.31 16.79
C ASN A 34 8.91 27.26 17.24
N GLU A 35 8.20 27.55 18.33
CA GLU A 35 6.99 26.86 18.79
C GLU A 35 5.99 26.57 17.65
N TYR A 36 5.98 27.44 16.64
CA TYR A 36 5.17 27.29 15.43
C TYR A 36 5.53 26.06 14.60
N GLU A 37 6.78 25.59 14.58
CA GLU A 37 7.16 24.41 13.79
C GLU A 37 6.67 23.12 14.44
N LEU A 38 6.83 22.97 15.76
CA LEU A 38 6.29 21.83 16.51
C LEU A 38 4.75 21.81 16.42
N PHE A 39 4.12 22.98 16.58
CA PHE A 39 2.67 23.11 16.49
C PHE A 39 2.16 22.85 15.06
N ALA A 40 2.87 23.33 14.02
CA ALA A 40 2.56 23.03 12.63
C ALA A 40 2.74 21.53 12.34
N ALA A 41 3.81 20.90 12.85
CA ALA A 41 4.02 19.46 12.70
C ALA A 41 2.85 18.66 13.30
N VAL A 42 2.42 18.97 14.53
CA VAL A 42 1.25 18.36 15.16
C VAL A 42 -0.01 18.56 14.32
N LEU A 43 -0.27 19.80 13.88
CA LEU A 43 -1.48 20.15 13.14
C LEU A 43 -1.56 19.42 11.80
N ILE A 44 -0.47 19.37 11.05
CA ILE A 44 -0.40 18.66 9.76
C ILE A 44 -0.50 17.15 9.98
N ASN A 45 0.12 16.61 11.03
CA ASN A 45 0.01 15.17 11.35
C ASN A 45 -1.43 14.78 11.70
N LEU A 46 -2.15 15.65 12.45
CA LEU A 46 -3.57 15.48 12.75
C LEU A 46 -4.47 15.56 11.50
N ILE A 47 -4.16 16.48 10.57
CA ILE A 47 -4.87 16.54 9.28
C ILE A 47 -4.65 15.25 8.50
N ALA A 48 -3.41 14.72 8.50
CA ALA A 48 -3.09 13.45 7.84
C ALA A 48 -3.91 12.29 8.41
N THR A 49 -4.07 12.20 9.74
CA THR A 49 -4.89 11.17 10.39
C THR A 49 -6.38 11.35 10.13
N VAL A 50 -6.92 12.58 10.18
CA VAL A 50 -8.34 12.82 9.89
C VAL A 50 -8.69 12.43 8.46
N LEU A 51 -7.85 12.79 7.49
CA LEU A 51 -8.03 12.40 6.08
C LEU A 51 -7.94 10.87 5.90
N LYS A 52 -7.25 10.16 6.80
CA LYS A 52 -7.10 8.70 6.77
C LYS A 52 -8.38 7.96 7.16
N PHE A 53 -9.30 8.56 7.91
CA PHE A 53 -10.56 7.93 8.34
C PHE A 53 -11.57 7.64 7.20
N GLY A 54 -11.27 8.01 5.96
CA GLY A 54 -12.09 7.68 4.79
C GLY A 54 -11.85 6.29 4.17
N ASP A 55 -10.71 5.65 4.44
CA ASP A 55 -10.28 4.43 3.74
C ASP A 55 -10.54 3.18 4.58
N ARG A 56 -11.52 2.35 4.18
CA ARG A 56 -11.90 1.09 4.87
C ARG A 56 -11.03 -0.12 4.50
N THR A 57 -9.89 0.07 3.83
CA THR A 57 -9.01 -1.05 3.47
C THR A 57 -8.16 -1.53 4.64
N HIS A 58 -7.77 -2.82 4.64
CA HIS A 58 -6.86 -3.40 5.65
C HIS A 58 -5.50 -2.66 5.69
N LEU A 59 -5.06 -2.15 4.55
CA LEU A 59 -3.84 -1.34 4.42
C LEU A 59 -4.05 0.06 5.01
N GLY A 60 -5.23 0.65 4.81
CA GLY A 60 -5.64 1.88 5.50
C GLY A 60 -5.47 1.80 7.02
N ALA A 61 -5.87 0.69 7.65
CA ALA A 61 -5.79 0.49 9.09
C ALA A 61 -4.35 0.43 9.64
N VAL A 62 -3.42 -0.24 8.96
CA VAL A 62 -2.01 -0.33 9.41
C VAL A 62 -1.32 1.02 9.28
N HIS A 63 -1.59 1.74 8.19
CA HIS A 63 -1.09 3.09 8.00
C HIS A 63 -1.70 4.09 9.01
N LEU A 64 -2.96 3.90 9.41
CA LEU A 64 -3.60 4.67 10.47
C LEU A 64 -2.88 4.46 11.80
N ALA A 65 -2.59 3.20 12.16
CA ALA A 65 -1.91 2.88 13.42
C ALA A 65 -0.55 3.58 13.54
N THR A 66 0.24 3.58 12.47
CA THR A 66 1.55 4.25 12.44
C THR A 66 1.43 5.78 12.52
N SER A 67 0.46 6.40 11.83
CA SER A 67 0.22 7.84 11.95
C SER A 67 -0.32 8.25 13.33
N LEU A 68 -1.12 7.39 13.99
CA LEU A 68 -1.64 7.65 15.34
C LEU A 68 -0.53 7.57 16.40
N VAL A 69 0.45 6.67 16.22
CA VAL A 69 1.65 6.65 17.07
C VAL A 69 2.46 7.94 16.91
N ALA A 70 2.60 8.45 15.68
CA ALA A 70 3.27 9.73 15.44
C ALA A 70 2.52 10.90 16.10
N ASP A 71 1.19 10.94 16.01
CA ASP A 71 0.36 11.96 16.68
C ASP A 71 0.56 11.95 18.20
N LEU A 72 0.52 10.78 18.83
CA LEU A 72 0.72 10.66 20.28
C LEU A 72 2.09 11.19 20.72
N GLN A 73 3.14 10.92 19.93
CA GLN A 73 4.47 11.42 20.23
C GLN A 73 4.62 12.92 20.01
N LEU A 74 4.05 13.48 18.95
CA LEU A 74 4.04 14.94 18.71
C LEU A 74 3.23 15.70 19.77
N ILE A 75 2.07 15.15 20.18
CA ILE A 75 1.26 15.71 21.26
C ILE A 75 2.04 15.65 22.58
N ALA A 76 2.69 14.53 22.88
CA ALA A 76 3.52 14.41 24.08
C ALA A 76 4.69 15.42 24.06
N ALA A 77 5.38 15.57 22.93
CA ALA A 77 6.45 16.56 22.75
C ALA A 77 5.93 17.99 23.04
N THR A 78 4.76 18.32 22.50
CA THR A 78 4.11 19.63 22.71
C THR A 78 3.71 19.84 24.16
N CYS A 79 3.15 18.83 24.83
CA CYS A 79 2.78 18.91 26.24
C CYS A 79 4.01 19.13 27.14
N VAL A 80 5.13 18.45 26.88
CA VAL A 80 6.38 18.63 27.63
C VAL A 80 6.93 20.04 27.42
N TRP A 81 6.91 20.53 26.18
CA TRP A 81 7.34 21.89 25.86
C TRP A 81 6.45 22.94 26.54
N LEU A 82 5.13 22.79 26.48
CA LEU A 82 4.16 23.70 27.10
C LEU A 82 4.31 23.73 28.63
N TYR A 83 4.54 22.57 29.25
CA TYR A 83 4.79 22.47 30.68
C TYR A 83 6.10 23.17 31.07
N ALA A 84 7.16 22.97 30.30
CA ALA A 84 8.45 23.61 30.56
C ALA A 84 8.41 25.13 30.37
N SER A 85 7.69 25.63 29.35
CA SER A 85 7.62 27.06 29.03
C SER A 85 6.65 27.85 29.92
N GLN A 86 5.44 27.34 30.16
CA GLN A 86 4.36 28.10 30.78
C GLN A 86 4.09 27.77 32.25
N ILE A 87 4.51 26.58 32.71
CA ILE A 87 4.17 26.07 34.05
C ILE A 87 5.40 26.01 34.95
N SER A 88 6.57 25.67 34.41
CA SER A 88 7.78 25.53 35.22
C SER A 88 8.37 26.90 35.61
N SER A 89 8.77 27.04 36.88
CA SER A 89 9.43 28.24 37.39
C SER A 89 10.91 28.34 36.99
N GLU A 90 11.49 27.27 36.46
CA GLU A 90 12.87 27.20 35.95
C GLU A 90 12.98 27.53 34.44
N GLY A 91 11.86 27.55 33.72
CA GLY A 91 11.80 27.81 32.28
C GLY A 91 12.23 26.62 31.40
N LEU A 92 12.49 26.88 30.12
CA LEU A 92 13.00 25.89 29.16
C LEU A 92 14.45 25.49 29.50
N THR A 93 14.60 24.51 30.39
CA THR A 93 15.89 23.91 30.73
C THR A 93 16.36 22.95 29.63
N GLY A 94 17.67 22.69 29.56
CA GLY A 94 18.25 21.76 28.56
C GLY A 94 17.68 20.33 28.66
N GLY A 95 17.30 19.87 29.86
CA GLY A 95 16.68 18.56 30.05
C GLY A 95 15.26 18.47 29.49
N ALA A 96 14.47 19.54 29.62
CA ALA A 96 13.15 19.61 29.00
C ALA A 96 13.27 19.61 27.47
N THR A 97 14.20 20.41 26.93
CA THR A 97 14.47 20.48 25.48
C THR A 97 14.88 19.12 24.92
N ALA A 98 15.81 18.41 25.60
CA ALA A 98 16.21 17.06 25.21
C ALA A 98 15.04 16.06 25.18
N SER A 99 14.11 16.17 26.14
CA SER A 99 12.91 15.32 26.18
C SER A 99 11.97 15.59 25.00
N VAL A 100 11.75 16.86 24.65
CA VAL A 100 10.91 17.26 23.50
C VAL A 100 11.53 16.76 22.18
N VAL A 101 12.84 16.95 22.01
CA VAL A 101 13.58 16.49 20.82
C VAL A 101 13.51 14.96 20.70
N SER A 102 13.65 14.23 21.81
CA SER A 102 13.53 12.77 21.80
C SER A 102 12.14 12.28 21.39
N LEU A 103 11.08 12.95 21.84
CA LEU A 103 9.70 12.63 21.48
C LEU A 103 9.41 12.98 20.00
N SER A 104 9.90 14.13 19.53
CA SER A 104 9.84 14.50 18.11
C SER A 104 10.56 13.48 17.23
N GLY A 105 11.75 13.00 17.64
CA GLY A 105 12.51 12.00 16.89
C GLY A 105 11.76 10.67 16.70
N GLY A 106 11.04 10.20 17.72
CA GLY A 106 10.24 8.99 17.59
C GLY A 106 8.98 9.17 16.74
N ALA A 107 8.36 10.36 16.73
CA ALA A 107 7.30 10.69 15.78
C ALA A 107 7.81 10.69 14.32
N LEU A 108 9.03 11.15 14.11
CA LEU A 108 9.70 11.17 12.81
C LEU A 108 9.92 9.76 12.28
N LEU A 109 10.38 8.86 13.15
CA LEU A 109 10.53 7.43 12.83
C LEU A 109 9.18 6.80 12.46
N ALA A 110 8.11 7.08 13.20
CA ALA A 110 6.77 6.58 12.90
C ALA A 110 6.27 7.04 11.53
N ASN A 111 6.48 8.32 11.17
CA ASN A 111 6.14 8.85 9.84
C ASN A 111 6.98 8.19 8.73
N LEU A 112 8.27 7.91 8.98
CA LEU A 112 9.13 7.21 8.02
C LEU A 112 8.66 5.77 7.77
N ILE A 113 8.25 5.06 8.83
CA ILE A 113 7.67 3.71 8.70
C ILE A 113 6.39 3.76 7.86
N SER A 114 5.52 4.75 8.09
CA SER A 114 4.29 4.93 7.31
C SER A 114 4.57 5.15 5.83
N VAL A 115 5.57 5.96 5.48
CA VAL A 115 6.01 6.15 4.07
C VAL A 115 6.63 4.87 3.51
N GLY A 116 7.46 4.16 4.28
CA GLY A 116 8.09 2.92 3.86
C GLY A 116 7.07 1.82 3.53
N LEU A 117 6.02 1.68 4.35
CA LEU A 117 4.91 0.77 4.10
C LEU A 117 4.15 1.11 2.80
N LEU A 118 4.05 2.39 2.46
CA LEU A 118 3.35 2.85 1.26
C LEU A 118 4.16 2.52 0.00
N VAL A 119 5.49 2.68 0.08
CA VAL A 119 6.41 2.34 -1.01
C VAL A 119 6.45 0.84 -1.23
N THR A 120 6.56 0.02 -0.18
CA THR A 120 6.56 -1.45 -0.31
C THR A 120 5.25 -1.97 -0.89
N GLU A 121 4.12 -1.41 -0.50
CA GLU A 121 2.83 -1.74 -1.11
C GLU A 121 2.81 -1.43 -2.62
N THR A 122 3.33 -0.27 -3.00
CA THR A 122 3.39 0.17 -4.40
C THR A 122 4.29 -0.75 -5.25
N VAL A 123 5.42 -1.20 -4.70
CA VAL A 123 6.37 -2.07 -5.41
C VAL A 123 5.84 -3.50 -5.52
N SER A 124 5.22 -4.02 -4.46
CA SER A 124 4.70 -5.38 -4.42
C SER A 124 3.54 -5.61 -5.40
N PHE A 125 2.77 -4.56 -5.74
CA PHE A 125 1.69 -4.64 -6.74
C PHE A 125 2.20 -4.84 -8.18
N ARG A 126 3.47 -4.52 -8.47
CA ARG A 126 4.07 -4.64 -9.81
C ARG A 126 4.66 -6.02 -10.11
N ALA A 127 4.94 -6.83 -9.08
CA ALA A 127 5.67 -8.09 -9.24
C ALA A 127 4.78 -9.31 -9.60
N SER A 128 3.45 -9.21 -9.48
CA SER A 128 2.54 -10.36 -9.60
C SER A 128 1.97 -10.63 -11.00
N ARG A 129 2.71 -10.32 -12.09
CA ARG A 129 2.38 -10.83 -13.43
C ARG A 129 3.51 -11.68 -14.04
N PRO A 130 3.70 -12.94 -13.62
CA PRO A 130 4.18 -13.97 -14.53
C PRO A 130 3.04 -14.33 -15.49
N GLY A 131 3.28 -14.13 -16.79
CA GLY A 131 2.27 -14.19 -17.84
C GLY A 131 1.53 -15.52 -17.96
N HIS A 132 0.23 -15.45 -18.21
CA HIS A 132 -0.46 -16.45 -19.01
C HIS A 132 -0.34 -16.04 -20.47
N SER A 133 0.11 -16.99 -21.30
CA SER A 133 -0.30 -17.24 -22.68
C SER A 133 0.87 -17.84 -23.49
N ARG A 134 1.00 -19.16 -23.43
CA ARG A 134 1.38 -19.95 -24.59
C ARG A 134 0.21 -20.87 -24.89
N GLU A 135 -0.71 -20.38 -25.71
CA GLU A 135 -1.58 -21.23 -26.51
C GLU A 135 -1.28 -20.97 -27.99
N GLN A 136 -1.20 -22.06 -28.74
CA GLN A 136 -1.31 -22.16 -30.20
C GLN A 136 -0.12 -21.69 -31.06
N SER A 137 0.75 -22.65 -31.37
CA SER A 137 1.36 -22.77 -32.70
C SER A 137 1.41 -24.25 -33.06
N GLY A 138 0.39 -24.72 -33.78
CA GLY A 138 0.28 -26.10 -34.24
C GLY A 138 -1.12 -26.49 -34.72
N MET A 139 -1.75 -25.64 -35.54
CA MET A 139 -2.94 -26.00 -36.33
C MET A 139 -2.54 -26.00 -37.80
N THR A 140 -2.06 -27.14 -38.29
CA THR A 140 -2.31 -27.70 -39.63
C THR A 140 -1.68 -29.08 -39.71
N ASP A 141 -2.51 -30.12 -39.65
CA ASP A 141 -2.38 -31.45 -40.29
C ASP A 141 -3.62 -32.22 -39.80
N GLY A 142 -4.78 -31.97 -40.39
CA GLY A 142 -5.23 -32.68 -41.59
C GLY A 142 -6.39 -33.60 -41.18
N PRO A 143 -7.56 -33.55 -41.82
CA PRO A 143 -8.68 -34.39 -41.43
C PRO A 143 -8.36 -35.86 -41.71
N ALA A 144 -8.49 -36.71 -40.69
CA ALA A 144 -8.43 -38.15 -40.85
C ALA A 144 -9.53 -38.60 -41.83
N PRO A 145 -9.22 -39.35 -42.91
CA PRO A 145 -10.22 -39.82 -43.84
C PRO A 145 -11.01 -40.96 -43.17
N GLY A 146 -12.28 -40.68 -42.90
CA GLY A 146 -13.31 -41.69 -42.78
C GLY A 146 -13.87 -42.02 -44.16
N GLU A 147 -13.25 -42.99 -44.81
CA GLU A 147 -13.71 -43.76 -45.97
C GLU A 147 -13.27 -45.21 -45.65
N GLU A 148 -14.06 -46.28 -45.70
CA GLU A 148 -15.32 -46.54 -46.37
C GLU A 148 -16.09 -47.61 -45.58
N SER A 149 -17.40 -47.37 -45.46
CA SER A 149 -18.38 -48.42 -45.29
C SER A 149 -18.33 -49.30 -46.55
N GLY A 150 -17.83 -50.53 -46.40
CA GLY A 150 -17.89 -51.57 -47.43
C GLY A 150 -19.35 -51.95 -47.71
N SER A 151 -20.00 -51.14 -48.55
CA SER A 151 -21.26 -51.48 -49.19
C SER A 151 -20.96 -52.39 -50.39
N ARG A 152 -21.35 -53.65 -50.25
CA ARG A 152 -22.00 -54.44 -51.32
C ARG A 152 -21.19 -54.57 -52.62
N ASP A 153 -20.23 -55.49 -52.61
CA ASP A 153 -19.98 -56.34 -53.77
C ASP A 153 -21.11 -57.38 -53.82
N SER A 154 -22.04 -57.29 -54.76
CA SER A 154 -21.93 -57.64 -56.18
C SER A 154 -22.50 -59.05 -56.44
N CYS A 155 -23.70 -59.03 -57.02
CA CYS A 155 -24.04 -59.81 -58.21
C CYS A 155 -23.76 -61.33 -58.22
N GLY A 156 -24.84 -62.08 -57.97
CA GLY A 156 -25.14 -63.39 -58.55
C GLY A 156 -26.52 -63.76 -58.01
N ARG A 157 -27.65 -63.78 -58.72
CA ARG A 157 -27.95 -64.12 -60.12
C ARG A 157 -27.38 -65.47 -60.56
N ASP A 158 -27.90 -66.50 -59.91
CA ASP A 158 -28.24 -67.82 -60.47
C ASP A 158 -29.57 -68.19 -59.76
N ALA A 159 -30.76 -68.15 -60.36
CA ALA A 159 -31.24 -68.92 -61.51
C ALA A 159 -31.03 -70.42 -61.30
N ASP A 160 -31.86 -71.04 -60.45
CA ASP A 160 -32.37 -72.37 -60.77
C ASP A 160 -33.84 -72.49 -60.37
N GLY A 161 -34.62 -73.09 -61.26
CA GLY A 161 -36.08 -73.12 -61.24
C GLY A 161 -36.64 -74.37 -60.56
N PRO A 162 -37.74 -74.94 -61.07
CA PRO A 162 -39.03 -74.87 -60.39
C PRO A 162 -39.53 -76.23 -59.88
N GLY A 163 -40.51 -76.23 -58.97
CA GLY A 163 -41.48 -77.33 -58.92
C GLY A 163 -42.13 -77.65 -57.57
N GLN A 164 -43.46 -77.73 -57.65
CA GLN A 164 -44.40 -78.57 -56.89
C GLN A 164 -44.87 -78.00 -55.53
N GLU A 165 -46.16 -77.66 -55.36
CA GLU A 165 -47.32 -78.57 -55.22
C GLU A 165 -47.03 -79.58 -54.08
N THR A 166 -47.74 -79.64 -52.96
CA THR A 166 -49.17 -79.48 -52.64
C THR A 166 -49.34 -79.16 -51.16
#